data_AF-G3HJ47-F1
#
_entry.id   AF-G3HJ47-F1
#
_cell.length_a   1.000
_cell.length_b   1.000
_cell.length_c   1.000
_cell.angle_alpha   90.00
_cell.angle_beta   90.00
_cell.angle_gamma   90.00
#
_symmetry.space_group_name_H-M   'P 1'
#
loop_
_entity.id
_entity.type
_entity.pdbx_description
1 polymer ?
#
loop_
_entity_poly.entity_id
_entity_poly.type
_entity_poly.pdbx_seq_one_letter_code
_entity_poly.pdbx_strand_id
1 'polypeptide(L)'
;MLHIMGKGYGNIWHYEVNTDKPYLSYLTEYNPQEGIGVMPKRGLDISSCEIFYFYKLITTKSLTEPVSMILHQISESYEENTYLPTAAAQPSLAGHEWLKGMNRAHHDVP
;
A
#
# COMPACT_ATOMS: atom_id res chain seq x y z
N MET A 1 -7.57 2.60 -2.16
CA MET A 1 -7.17 2.84 -0.76
C MET A 1 -6.10 3.92 -0.71
N LEU A 2 -6.31 4.94 0.12
CA LEU A 2 -5.39 6.06 0.35
C LEU A 2 -5.04 6.10 1.83
N HIS A 3 -3.74 6.12 2.15
CA HIS A 3 -3.24 6.25 3.52
C HIS A 3 -2.49 7.58 3.64
N ILE A 4 -2.91 8.42 4.58
CA ILE A 4 -2.31 9.72 4.83
C ILE A 4 -1.62 9.67 6.18
N MET A 5 -0.35 10.08 6.22
CA MET A 5 0.42 10.17 7.46
C MET A 5 1.25 11.45 7.47
N GLY A 6 1.34 12.08 8.63
CA GLY A 6 2.23 13.22 8.89
C GLY A 6 3.26 12.90 9.96
N LYS A 7 4.54 13.20 9.69
CA LYS A 7 5.59 13.12 10.72
C LYS A 7 5.22 14.04 11.89
N GLY A 8 5.19 13.49 13.11
CA GLY A 8 4.85 14.22 14.33
C GLY A 8 3.35 14.33 14.63
N TYR A 9 2.48 13.90 13.71
CA TYR A 9 1.02 13.89 13.94
C TYR A 9 0.51 12.58 14.52
N GLY A 10 1.38 11.58 14.70
CA GLY A 10 1.09 10.38 15.47
C GLY A 10 0.05 9.44 14.87
N ASN A 11 -0.65 9.83 13.79
CA ASN A 11 -1.80 9.13 13.22
C ASN A 11 -1.61 8.83 11.72
N ILE A 12 -2.06 7.67 11.27
CA ILE A 12 -2.37 7.32 9.87
C ILE A 12 -3.87 7.38 9.72
N TRP A 13 -4.34 8.14 8.74
CA TRP A 13 -5.74 8.14 8.33
C TRP A 13 -5.92 7.26 7.10
N HIS A 14 -6.92 6.38 7.17
CA HIS A 14 -7.30 5.47 6.10
C HIS A 14 -8.53 6.00 5.38
N TYR A 15 -8.41 6.14 4.06
CA TYR A 15 -9.51 6.57 3.21
C TYR A 15 -9.72 5.60 2.04
N GLU A 16 -10.97 5.46 1.65
CA GLU A 16 -11.35 4.88 0.37
C GLU A 16 -11.61 5.99 -0.64
N VAL A 17 -11.05 5.86 -1.84
CA VAL A 17 -11.27 6.79 -2.94
C VAL A 17 -12.29 6.15 -3.88
N ASN A 18 -13.40 6.85 -4.12
CA ASN A 18 -14.52 6.42 -4.93
C ASN A 18 -14.71 7.33 -6.15
N THR A 19 -15.28 6.79 -7.21
CA THR A 19 -15.63 7.54 -8.42
C THR A 19 -16.85 8.43 -8.24
N ASP A 20 -17.69 8.11 -7.25
CA ASP A 20 -18.94 8.78 -6.94
C ASP A 20 -18.85 9.55 -5.62
N LYS A 21 -19.74 10.53 -5.44
CA LYS A 21 -19.81 11.34 -4.21
C LYS A 21 -19.98 10.42 -2.98
N PRO A 22 -19.24 10.66 -1.87
CA PRO A 22 -18.44 11.86 -1.58
C PRO A 22 -16.99 11.82 -2.11
N TYR A 23 -16.64 10.88 -2.98
CA TYR A 23 -15.31 10.61 -3.57
C TYR A 23 -14.22 10.15 -2.59
N LEU A 24 -14.33 10.56 -1.32
CA LEU A 24 -13.41 10.16 -0.27
C LEU A 24 -14.21 9.74 0.97
N SER A 25 -14.09 8.47 1.35
CA SER A 25 -14.74 7.90 2.52
C SER A 25 -13.69 7.63 3.59
N TYR A 26 -13.86 8.21 4.78
CA TYR A 26 -13.02 7.89 5.93
C TYR A 26 -13.34 6.50 6.46
N LEU A 27 -12.31 5.70 6.75
CA LEU A 27 -12.46 4.34 7.24
C LEU A 27 -12.06 4.24 8.72
N THR A 28 -10.78 4.51 9.01
CA THR A 28 -10.22 4.34 10.35
C THR A 28 -8.95 5.17 10.51
N GLU A 29 -8.52 5.34 11.75
CA GLU A 29 -7.21 5.90 12.09
C GLU A 29 -6.41 4.93 12.96
N TYR A 30 -5.11 4.88 12.72
CA TYR A 30 -4.14 4.15 13.53
C TYR A 30 -3.10 5.12 14.05
N ASN A 31 -2.57 4.94 15.26
CA ASN A 31 -1.64 5.91 15.86
C ASN A 31 -0.17 5.44 15.82
N PRO A 32 0.58 5.60 14.71
CA PRO A 32 2.02 5.44 14.73
C PRO A 32 2.72 6.68 15.29
N GLN A 33 3.36 6.49 16.43
CA GLN A 33 4.06 7.55 17.15
C GLN A 33 5.31 8.08 16.40
N GLU A 34 5.77 7.42 15.34
CA GLU A 34 7.07 7.66 14.69
C GLU A 34 7.04 7.23 13.20
N GLY A 35 8.12 7.53 12.45
CA GLY A 35 8.18 7.35 10.98
C GLY A 35 7.82 5.94 10.46
N ILE A 36 7.45 5.85 9.18
CA ILE A 36 6.96 4.59 8.57
C ILE A 36 7.61 4.31 7.22
N GLY A 37 7.96 3.04 7.00
CA GLY A 37 8.19 2.46 5.69
C GLY A 37 6.99 1.62 5.22
N VAL A 38 6.81 1.45 3.92
CA VAL A 38 5.71 0.67 3.34
C VAL A 38 6.29 -0.45 2.49
N MET A 39 5.78 -1.67 2.68
CA MET A 39 6.12 -2.80 1.82
C MET A 39 5.47 -2.66 0.43
N PRO A 40 6.20 -2.88 -0.67
CA PRO A 40 5.61 -3.00 -2.00
C PRO A 40 4.60 -4.16 -2.04
N LYS A 41 3.56 -4.06 -2.88
CA LYS A 41 2.51 -5.10 -3.01
C LYS A 41 3.05 -6.52 -3.22
N ARG A 42 4.14 -6.65 -3.97
CA ARG A 42 4.82 -7.94 -4.24
C ARG A 42 5.45 -8.60 -3.00
N GLY A 43 5.59 -7.87 -1.89
CA GLY A 43 6.16 -8.38 -0.64
C GLY A 43 5.12 -8.71 0.43
N LEU A 44 3.82 -8.63 0.10
CA LEU A 44 2.74 -8.94 1.03
C LEU A 44 2.43 -10.44 1.08
N ASP A 45 1.98 -10.91 2.23
CA ASP A 45 1.53 -12.30 2.39
C ASP A 45 0.08 -12.48 1.93
N ILE A 46 -0.08 -12.86 0.67
CA ILE A 46 -1.36 -13.12 0.02
C ILE A 46 -2.17 -14.19 0.77
N SER A 47 -1.51 -15.21 1.33
CA SER A 47 -2.17 -16.33 2.01
C SER A 47 -2.88 -15.88 3.29
N SER A 48 -2.37 -14.83 3.93
CA SER A 48 -2.93 -14.24 5.14
C SER A 48 -3.95 -13.12 4.88
N CYS A 49 -4.32 -12.87 3.61
CA CYS A 49 -5.16 -11.72 3.22
C CYS A 49 -4.55 -10.36 3.61
N GLU A 50 -3.22 -10.25 3.59
CA GLU A 50 -2.51 -9.00 3.88
C GLU A 50 -2.62 -8.00 2.73
N ILE A 51 -3.28 -6.87 3.00
CA ILE A 51 -3.49 -5.80 2.01
C ILE A 51 -2.46 -4.68 2.13
N PHE A 52 -1.86 -4.49 3.31
CA PHE A 52 -0.74 -3.57 3.52
C PHE A 52 0.19 -4.09 4.62
N TYR A 53 1.48 -3.76 4.48
CA TYR A 53 2.47 -4.01 5.51
C TYR A 53 3.32 -2.77 5.74
N PHE A 54 3.36 -2.31 6.98
CA PHE A 54 4.07 -1.12 7.39
C PHE A 54 5.25 -1.47 8.29
N TYR A 55 6.35 -0.75 8.11
CA TYR A 55 7.50 -0.77 9.00
C TYR A 55 7.44 0.47 9.87
N LYS A 56 6.86 0.35 11.06
CA LYS A 56 6.77 1.44 12.02
C LYS A 56 8.09 1.59 12.76
N LEU A 57 8.71 2.75 12.68
CA LEU A 57 9.90 3.06 13.45
C LEU A 57 9.52 3.22 14.93
N ILE A 58 10.38 2.75 15.84
CA ILE A 58 10.29 3.00 17.28
C ILE A 58 11.59 3.68 17.68
N THR A 59 11.59 5.01 17.70
CA THR A 59 12.77 5.85 17.98
C THR A 59 13.36 5.57 19.35
N THR A 60 12.51 5.37 20.37
CA THR A 60 12.90 5.10 21.75
C THR A 60 13.73 3.82 21.91
N LYS A 61 13.51 2.84 21.05
CA LYS A 61 14.21 1.54 21.09
C LYS A 61 15.16 1.34 19.91
N SER A 62 15.21 2.28 18.97
CA SER A 62 15.94 2.13 17.69
C SER A 62 15.57 0.84 16.95
N LEU A 63 14.28 0.48 16.96
CA LEU A 63 13.75 -0.74 16.33
C LEU A 63 12.69 -0.39 15.30
N THR A 64 12.40 -1.34 14.41
CA THR A 64 11.25 -1.28 13.50
C THR A 64 10.24 -2.37 13.89
N GLU A 65 9.01 -1.97 14.15
CA GLU A 65 7.88 -2.84 14.40
C GLU A 65 7.11 -3.06 13.09
N PRO A 66 6.96 -4.32 12.63
CA PRO A 66 6.11 -4.62 11.50
C PRO A 66 4.62 -4.54 11.87
N VAL A 67 3.81 -3.94 11.02
CA VAL A 67 2.36 -3.80 11.19
C VAL A 67 1.65 -4.26 9.93
N SER A 68 0.99 -5.42 10.01
CA SER A 68 0.17 -5.98 8.95
C SER A 68 -1.27 -5.44 9.02
N MET A 69 -1.80 -5.03 7.88
CA MET A 69 -3.21 -4.76 7.69
C MET A 69 -3.81 -5.93 6.92
N ILE A 70 -4.64 -6.70 7.59
CA ILE A 70 -5.26 -7.91 7.05
C ILE A 70 -6.73 -7.63 6.76
N LEU A 71 -7.20 -8.06 5.60
CA LEU A 71 -8.62 -8.07 5.28
C LEU A 71 -9.28 -9.27 5.97
N HIS A 72 -10.26 -9.02 6.83
CA HIS A 72 -11.06 -10.10 7.43
C HIS A 72 -12.07 -10.61 6.40
N GLN A 73 -11.77 -11.74 5.77
CA GLN A 73 -12.66 -12.37 4.81
C GLN A 73 -13.74 -13.20 5.52
N ILE A 74 -14.98 -13.14 5.05
CA ILE A 74 -16.10 -13.96 5.56
C ILE A 74 -16.11 -15.35 4.88
N SER A 75 -15.44 -15.49 3.74
CA SER A 75 -15.32 -16.71 2.95
C SER A 75 -13.88 -17.26 2.98
N GLU A 76 -13.72 -18.59 2.98
CA GLU A 76 -12.41 -19.28 2.91
C GLU A 76 -11.78 -19.28 1.51
N SER A 77 -12.48 -18.70 0.51
CA SER A 77 -12.04 -18.72 -0.89
C SER A 77 -11.31 -17.45 -1.25
N TYR A 78 -10.07 -17.57 -1.75
CA TYR A 78 -9.31 -16.48 -2.36
C TYR A 78 -10.17 -15.68 -3.33
N GLU A 79 -10.45 -14.42 -3.01
CA GLU A 79 -11.12 -13.51 -3.93
C GLU A 79 -10.07 -12.84 -4.81
N GLU A 80 -10.01 -13.28 -6.08
CA GLU A 80 -9.13 -12.75 -7.13
C GLU A 80 -9.23 -11.23 -7.28
N ASN A 81 -10.36 -10.63 -6.87
CA ASN A 81 -10.59 -9.19 -6.88
C ASN A 81 -9.80 -8.42 -5.79
N THR A 82 -9.27 -9.11 -4.78
CA THR A 82 -8.52 -8.46 -3.68
C THR A 82 -7.09 -8.09 -4.10
N TYR A 83 -6.49 -8.90 -4.97
CA TYR A 83 -5.13 -8.73 -5.46
C TYR A 83 -5.15 -8.56 -6.97
N LEU A 84 -5.41 -7.33 -7.40
CA LEU A 84 -5.29 -6.96 -8.81
C LEU A 84 -3.82 -7.02 -9.25
N PRO A 85 -3.57 -7.25 -10.56
CA PRO A 85 -2.23 -7.21 -11.11
C PRO A 85 -1.50 -5.91 -10.71
N THR A 86 -0.23 -6.05 -10.31
CA THR A 86 0.57 -4.95 -9.77
C THR A 86 1.86 -4.75 -10.56
N ALA A 87 2.45 -3.56 -10.46
CA ALA A 87 3.66 -3.24 -11.19
C ALA A 87 4.83 -4.19 -10.87
N ALA A 88 5.38 -4.78 -11.93
CA ALA A 88 6.56 -5.62 -11.92
C ALA A 88 7.81 -4.83 -11.49
N ALA A 89 8.87 -5.57 -11.15
CA ALA A 89 10.20 -4.98 -10.95
C ALA A 89 10.88 -4.57 -12.27
N GLN A 90 10.27 -4.86 -13.42
CA GLN A 90 10.80 -4.56 -14.73
C GLN A 90 10.34 -3.18 -15.22
N PRO A 91 11.25 -2.30 -15.65
CA PRO A 91 10.88 -1.01 -16.23
C PRO A 91 10.17 -1.21 -17.56
N SER A 92 9.12 -0.43 -17.83
CA SER A 92 8.39 -0.47 -19.10
C SER A 92 9.14 0.20 -20.25
N LEU A 93 10.04 1.15 -19.94
CA LEU A 93 10.83 1.90 -20.90
C LEU A 93 12.26 2.04 -20.41
N ALA A 94 13.21 2.13 -21.34
CA ALA A 94 14.54 2.60 -21.04
C ALA A 94 14.54 4.12 -20.83
N GLY A 95 15.48 4.64 -20.04
CA GLY A 95 15.52 6.07 -19.70
C GLY A 95 15.58 6.99 -20.92
N HIS A 96 16.31 6.59 -21.97
CA HIS A 96 16.41 7.38 -23.21
C HIS A 96 15.12 7.42 -24.03
N GLU A 97 14.26 6.41 -23.93
CA GLU A 97 12.96 6.37 -24.61
C GLU A 97 11.99 7.34 -23.94
N TRP A 98 11.96 7.31 -22.60
CA TRP A 98 11.15 8.24 -21.82
C TRP A 98 11.57 9.70 -22.04
N LEU A 99 12.88 9.98 -22.07
CA LEU A 99 13.41 11.32 -22.37
C LEU A 99 13.03 11.83 -23.77
N LYS A 100 12.73 10.92 -24.72
CA LYS A 100 12.21 11.27 -26.06
C LYS A 100 10.69 11.47 -26.08
N GLY A 101 10.03 11.44 -24.91
CA GLY A 101 8.59 11.63 -24.77
C GLY A 101 7.75 10.36 -24.95
N MET A 102 8.36 9.18 -24.97
CA MET A 102 7.61 7.92 -25.03
C MET A 102 6.95 7.62 -23.68
N ASN A 103 5.69 7.18 -23.71
CA ASN A 103 4.93 6.78 -22.53
C ASN A 103 4.41 5.34 -22.71
N ARG A 104 4.68 4.47 -21.72
CA ARG A 104 4.20 3.07 -21.72
C ARG A 104 3.75 2.70 -20.30
N ALA A 105 2.62 2.00 -20.23
CA ALA A 105 2.14 1.41 -18.98
C ALA A 105 3.18 0.46 -18.37
N HIS A 106 3.13 0.29 -17.06
CA HIS A 106 3.98 -0.66 -16.37
C HIS A 106 3.63 -2.10 -16.79
N HIS A 107 4.60 -3.00 -16.66
CA HIS A 107 4.31 -4.42 -16.79
C HIS A 107 3.63 -4.88 -15.51
N ASP A 108 2.49 -5.55 -15.65
CA ASP A 108 1.78 -6.12 -14.52
C ASP A 108 2.24 -7.55 -14.24
N VAL A 109 2.37 -7.87 -12.96
CA VAL A 109 2.50 -9.23 -12.44
C VAL A 109 1.30 -9.55 -11.56
N PRO A 110 0.84 -10.81 -11.54
CA PRO A 110 -0.15 -11.26 -10.58
C PRO A 110 0.36 -11.12 -9.14
#